data_AF-A0A2S9DNH3-F1
#
_entry.id   AF-A0A2S9DNH3-F1
#
_cell.length_a   1.000
_cell.length_b   1.000
_cell.length_c   1.000
_cell.angle_alpha   90.00
_cell.angle_beta   90.00
_cell.angle_gamma   90.00
#
_symmetry.space_group_name_H-M   'P 1'
#
loop_
_entity.id
_entity.type
_entity.pdbx_description
1 polymer ?
#
loop_
_entity_poly.entity_id
_entity_poly.type
_entity_poly.pdbx_seq_one_letter_code
_entity_poly.pdbx_strand_id
1 'polypeptide(L)'
;MKRLFCLAAIAAAMLGHSVSAQAAGLEFGLGSTSDSTLTYRLGLTSDWDKSWMQSNVGRLTGYWSGAYTYWEGDDRAGASSLSFSPVFVYEFAGESVKPYIEAGIGVALFSRTRLEDNNIGQSFQFEDRLGFGLRFNGGHEVGIRATHYSNAGISSNNDGVESYSLHYTMPL
;
A
#
# COMPACT_ATOMS: atom_id res chain seq x y z
N MET A 1 5.03 -31.22 -10.86
CA MET A 1 6.37 -30.63 -10.68
C MET A 1 6.38 -29.09 -10.61
N LYS A 2 5.57 -28.35 -11.37
CA LYS A 2 5.57 -26.85 -11.32
C LYS A 2 5.07 -26.21 -10.01
N ARG A 3 4.17 -26.87 -9.26
CA ARG A 3 3.61 -26.32 -8.00
C ARG A 3 4.58 -26.33 -6.81
N LEU A 4 5.55 -27.25 -6.81
CA LEU A 4 6.56 -27.36 -5.75
C LEU A 4 7.64 -26.26 -5.87
N PHE A 5 7.93 -25.79 -7.09
CA PHE A 5 8.87 -24.70 -7.31
C PHE A 5 8.35 -23.33 -6.83
N CYS A 6 7.05 -23.06 -6.96
CA CYS A 6 6.48 -21.80 -6.43
C CYS A 6 6.49 -21.75 -4.90
N LEU A 7 6.23 -22.87 -4.22
CA LEU A 7 6.31 -22.97 -2.76
C LEU A 7 7.75 -22.88 -2.26
N ALA A 8 8.70 -23.46 -2.99
CA ALA A 8 10.13 -23.34 -2.66
C ALA A 8 10.67 -21.92 -2.87
N ALA A 9 10.20 -21.19 -3.88
CA ALA A 9 10.58 -19.80 -4.11
C ALA A 9 10.03 -18.85 -3.02
N ILE A 10 8.79 -19.07 -2.56
CA ILE A 10 8.20 -18.34 -1.43
C ILE A 10 8.92 -18.69 -0.12
N ALA A 11 9.22 -19.97 0.11
CA ALA A 11 9.98 -20.39 1.30
C ALA A 11 11.42 -19.85 1.29
N ALA A 12 12.09 -19.81 0.14
CA ALA A 12 13.44 -19.26 0.02
C ALA A 12 13.48 -17.73 0.19
N ALA A 13 12.43 -17.00 -0.22
CA ALA A 13 12.29 -15.57 0.06
C ALA A 13 12.09 -15.29 1.57
N MET A 14 11.42 -16.19 2.28
CA MET A 14 11.15 -16.11 3.74
C MET A 14 12.36 -16.52 4.59
N LEU A 15 13.30 -17.31 4.06
CA LEU A 15 14.47 -17.83 4.80
C LEU A 15 15.69 -16.90 4.74
N GLY A 16 15.65 -15.84 3.92
CA GLY A 16 16.81 -14.95 3.68
C GLY A 16 16.79 -13.61 4.42
N HIS A 17 15.71 -13.25 5.09
CA HIS A 17 15.57 -11.94 5.73
C HIS A 17 15.43 -12.09 7.23
N SER A 18 16.54 -11.87 7.94
CA SER A 18 16.51 -11.40 9.32
C SER A 18 15.93 -9.99 9.32
N VAL A 19 14.63 -9.85 9.04
CA VAL A 19 13.93 -8.60 9.30
C VAL A 19 14.01 -8.45 10.82
N SER A 20 14.81 -7.50 11.29
CA SER A 20 14.75 -7.15 12.71
C SER A 20 13.30 -6.78 12.97
N ALA A 21 12.60 -7.57 13.81
CA ALA A 21 11.15 -7.44 14.02
C ALA A 21 10.73 -5.98 14.30
N GLN A 22 11.64 -5.22 14.92
CA GLN A 22 11.51 -3.79 15.25
C GLN A 22 11.26 -2.82 14.08
N ALA A 23 11.34 -3.23 12.82
CA ALA A 23 11.12 -2.35 11.67
C ALA A 23 9.91 -2.75 10.81
N ALA A 24 9.15 -3.79 11.21
CA ALA A 24 8.01 -4.28 10.46
C ALA A 24 6.67 -3.78 11.05
N GLY A 25 5.68 -3.58 10.19
CA GLY A 25 4.32 -3.23 10.61
C GLY A 25 3.25 -4.01 9.84
N LEU A 26 2.07 -4.14 10.46
CA LEU A 26 0.87 -4.69 9.85
C LEU A 26 -0.16 -3.57 9.68
N GLU A 27 -0.59 -3.35 8.44
CA GLU A 27 -1.55 -2.34 8.01
C GLU A 27 -2.92 -2.96 7.73
N PHE A 28 -3.97 -2.29 8.19
CA PHE A 28 -5.36 -2.54 7.86
C PHE A 28 -5.95 -1.27 7.25
N GLY A 29 -6.60 -1.38 6.09
CA GLY A 29 -7.26 -0.27 5.42
C GLY A 29 -8.71 -0.60 5.06
N LEU A 30 -9.60 0.36 5.29
CA LEU A 30 -10.97 0.34 4.79
C LEU A 30 -11.21 1.61 4.00
N GLY A 31 -11.66 1.48 2.76
CA GLY A 31 -11.89 2.61 1.87
C GLY A 31 -13.02 2.39 0.91
N SER A 32 -13.21 3.36 0.02
CA SER A 32 -14.17 3.30 -1.07
C SER A 32 -13.58 3.82 -2.37
N THR A 33 -14.10 3.33 -3.49
CA THR A 33 -13.82 3.86 -4.83
C THR A 33 -14.64 5.12 -5.11
N SER A 34 -14.40 5.77 -6.25
CA SER A 34 -15.27 6.84 -6.77
C SER A 34 -16.70 6.34 -7.05
N ASP A 35 -16.84 5.06 -7.35
CA ASP A 35 -18.10 4.41 -7.70
C ASP A 35 -18.84 3.87 -6.45
N SER A 36 -18.37 4.26 -5.26
CA SER A 36 -18.95 3.90 -3.95
C SER A 36 -18.85 2.43 -3.54
N THR A 37 -18.03 1.64 -4.23
CA THR A 37 -17.70 0.27 -3.80
C THR A 37 -16.62 0.25 -2.73
N LEU A 38 -16.75 -0.67 -1.76
CA LEU A 38 -15.79 -0.77 -0.66
C LEU A 38 -14.48 -1.46 -1.09
N THR A 39 -13.40 -1.06 -0.44
CA THR A 39 -12.08 -1.68 -0.59
C THR A 39 -11.51 -2.04 0.77
N TYR A 40 -10.95 -3.25 0.87
CA TYR A 40 -10.35 -3.78 2.09
C TYR A 40 -8.89 -4.09 1.83
N ARG A 41 -7.98 -3.47 2.59
CA ARG A 41 -6.52 -3.61 2.41
C ARG A 41 -5.88 -4.24 3.63
N LEU A 42 -4.99 -5.21 3.38
CA LEU A 42 -4.09 -5.80 4.36
C LEU A 42 -2.66 -5.66 3.85
N GLY A 43 -1.81 -4.94 4.59
CA GLY A 43 -0.45 -4.61 4.19
C GLY A 43 0.59 -5.01 5.20
N LEU A 44 1.78 -5.34 4.72
CA LEU A 44 3.01 -5.41 5.52
C LEU A 44 3.90 -4.24 5.15
N THR A 45 4.44 -3.58 6.16
CA THR A 45 5.39 -2.48 6.00
C THR A 45 6.77 -2.87 6.53
N SER A 46 7.82 -2.32 5.94
CA SER A 46 9.20 -2.45 6.44
C SER A 46 9.90 -1.11 6.33
N ASP A 47 10.21 -0.51 7.47
CA ASP A 47 10.91 0.76 7.55
C ASP A 47 12.29 0.68 6.91
N TRP A 48 12.69 1.74 6.19
CA TRP A 48 14.01 1.79 5.56
C TRP A 48 15.16 1.93 6.57
N ASP A 49 14.85 2.24 7.83
CA ASP A 49 15.84 2.58 8.87
C ASP A 49 16.83 3.65 8.39
N LYS A 50 16.30 4.66 7.70
CA LYS A 50 17.03 5.82 7.19
C LYS A 50 16.27 7.10 7.48
N SER A 51 17.01 8.13 7.84
CA SER A 51 16.49 9.48 7.99
C SER A 51 17.35 10.44 7.18
N TRP A 52 16.68 11.35 6.47
CA TRP A 52 17.27 12.44 5.72
C TRP A 52 16.63 13.76 6.12
N MET A 53 17.31 14.88 5.86
CA MET A 53 16.79 16.23 6.11
C MET A 53 16.26 16.44 7.55
N GLN A 54 16.85 15.75 8.53
CA GLN A 54 16.40 15.81 9.92
C GLN A 54 16.68 17.18 10.54
N SER A 55 15.66 17.76 11.15
CA SER A 55 15.70 19.06 11.83
C SER A 55 14.73 19.08 13.01
N ASN A 56 14.62 20.23 13.68
CA ASN A 56 13.62 20.44 14.72
C ASN A 56 12.18 20.47 14.18
N VAL A 57 11.99 20.54 12.85
CA VAL A 57 10.66 20.50 12.20
C VAL A 57 10.21 19.06 11.94
N GLY A 58 11.13 18.17 11.60
CA GLY A 58 10.82 16.82 11.16
C GLY A 58 11.97 16.16 10.41
N ARG A 59 11.67 15.03 9.76
CA ARG A 59 12.61 14.24 8.96
C ARG A 59 11.93 13.62 7.76
N LEU A 60 12.68 13.44 6.68
CA LEU A 60 12.31 12.57 5.57
C LEU A 60 12.78 11.14 5.87
N THR A 61 11.90 10.17 5.69
CA THR A 61 12.13 8.73 5.88
C THR A 61 11.30 7.98 4.85
N GLY A 62 11.20 6.67 4.98
CA GLY A 62 10.21 5.90 4.25
C GLY A 62 10.18 4.45 4.66
N TYR A 63 9.36 3.69 3.94
CA TYR A 63 9.17 2.26 4.14
C TYR A 63 8.81 1.57 2.82
N TRP A 64 9.04 0.26 2.79
CA TRP A 64 8.50 -0.62 1.77
C TRP A 64 7.11 -1.09 2.17
N SER A 65 6.15 -1.04 1.25
CA SER A 65 4.78 -1.51 1.46
C SER A 65 4.51 -2.67 0.51
N GLY A 66 4.12 -3.83 1.05
CA GLY A 66 3.54 -4.93 0.27
C GLY A 66 2.13 -5.23 0.76
N ALA A 67 1.12 -5.25 -0.12
CA ALA A 67 -0.26 -5.39 0.33
C ALA A 67 -1.17 -6.17 -0.61
N TYR A 68 -2.17 -6.80 0.00
CA TYR A 68 -3.35 -7.35 -0.65
C TYR A 68 -4.52 -6.39 -0.50
N THR A 69 -5.26 -6.13 -1.57
CA THR A 69 -6.50 -5.36 -1.52
C THR A 69 -7.62 -6.16 -2.17
N TYR A 70 -8.75 -6.29 -1.48
CA TYR A 70 -10.00 -6.77 -2.05
C TYR A 70 -10.87 -5.57 -2.43
N TRP A 71 -11.40 -5.64 -3.64
CA TRP A 71 -12.27 -4.64 -4.24
C TRP A 71 -13.65 -5.27 -4.35
N GLU A 72 -14.60 -4.76 -3.58
CA GLU A 72 -15.98 -5.20 -3.67
C GLU A 72 -16.54 -4.86 -5.05
N GLY A 73 -17.50 -5.66 -5.49
CA GLY A 73 -18.21 -5.38 -6.72
C GLY A 73 -19.71 -5.51 -6.51
N ASP A 74 -20.44 -4.57 -7.09
CA ASP A 74 -21.88 -4.44 -6.97
C ASP A 74 -22.54 -5.03 -8.23
N ASP A 75 -22.27 -4.41 -9.38
CA ASP A 75 -22.77 -4.86 -10.68
C ASP A 75 -21.83 -5.88 -11.35
N ARG A 76 -20.58 -5.98 -10.86
CA ARG A 76 -19.59 -6.96 -11.33
C ARG A 76 -19.06 -7.80 -10.18
N ALA A 77 -18.43 -8.93 -10.54
CA ALA A 77 -17.77 -9.77 -9.54
C ALA A 77 -16.55 -9.04 -8.96
N GLY A 78 -16.41 -9.08 -7.63
CA GLY A 78 -15.28 -8.50 -6.91
C GLY A 78 -13.91 -8.95 -7.44
N ALA A 79 -12.91 -8.10 -7.20
CA ALA A 79 -11.54 -8.25 -7.66
C ALA A 79 -10.55 -8.21 -6.48
N SER A 80 -9.32 -8.66 -6.74
CA SER A 80 -8.24 -8.59 -5.78
C SER A 80 -7.01 -8.02 -6.45
N SER A 81 -6.20 -7.27 -5.71
CA SER A 81 -4.88 -6.82 -6.16
C SER A 81 -3.78 -7.20 -5.16
N LEU A 82 -2.58 -7.42 -5.69
CA LEU A 82 -1.34 -7.44 -4.93
C LEU A 82 -0.51 -6.24 -5.35
N SER A 83 -0.05 -5.45 -4.39
CA SER A 83 0.70 -4.20 -4.62
C SER A 83 2.04 -4.20 -3.88
N PHE A 84 3.01 -3.50 -4.46
CA PHE A 84 4.31 -3.25 -3.83
C PHE A 84 4.82 -1.84 -4.18
N SER A 85 5.19 -1.06 -3.15
CA SER A 85 5.54 0.34 -3.31
C SER A 85 6.64 0.79 -2.34
N PRO A 86 7.68 1.53 -2.81
CA PRO A 86 8.42 2.44 -1.94
C PRO A 86 7.53 3.62 -1.55
N VAL A 87 7.46 3.92 -0.25
CA VAL A 87 6.67 5.03 0.27
C VAL A 87 7.59 5.98 1.03
N PHE A 88 7.69 7.21 0.55
CA PHE A 88 8.37 8.29 1.25
C PHE A 88 7.44 8.90 2.28
N VAL A 89 8.00 9.24 3.43
CA VAL A 89 7.27 9.84 4.55
C VAL A 89 8.04 11.05 5.03
N TYR A 90 7.35 12.19 5.12
CA TYR A 90 7.83 13.30 5.93
C TYR A 90 7.14 13.25 7.30
N GLU A 91 7.90 12.88 8.32
CA GLU A 91 7.44 12.78 9.71
C GLU A 91 7.77 14.09 10.43
N PHE A 92 6.74 14.79 10.90
CA PHE A 92 6.90 16.02 11.68
C PHE A 92 7.36 15.70 13.10
N ALA A 93 8.14 16.61 13.67
CA ALA A 93 8.55 16.50 15.07
C ALA A 93 7.33 16.57 16.00
N GLY A 94 7.37 15.78 17.06
CA GLY A 94 6.31 15.69 18.06
C GLY A 94 6.74 14.78 19.21
N GLU A 95 6.14 14.99 20.39
CA GLU A 95 6.48 14.24 21.59
C GLU A 95 5.74 12.90 21.63
N SER A 96 4.42 12.93 21.84
CA SER A 96 3.56 11.74 21.95
C SER A 96 2.84 11.39 20.66
N VAL A 97 2.70 12.37 19.77
CA VAL A 97 2.04 12.26 18.48
C VAL A 97 2.91 12.97 17.44
N LYS A 98 3.21 12.27 16.35
CA LYS A 98 3.99 12.76 15.22
C LYS A 98 3.12 12.73 13.97
N PRO A 99 2.61 13.87 13.49
CA PRO A 99 1.96 13.93 12.20
C PRO A 99 2.90 13.51 11.07
N TYR A 100 2.36 12.98 9.99
CA TYR A 100 3.14 12.70 8.79
C TYR A 100 2.32 12.93 7.52
N ILE A 101 3.04 13.18 6.43
CA ILE A 101 2.54 13.05 5.07
C ILE A 101 3.34 11.96 4.36
N GLU A 102 2.69 11.21 3.49
CA GLU A 102 3.33 10.15 2.72
C GLU A 102 2.98 10.25 1.24
N ALA A 103 3.92 9.84 0.40
CA ALA A 103 3.75 9.71 -1.04
C ALA A 103 4.53 8.50 -1.56
N GLY A 104 3.95 7.74 -2.47
CA GLY A 104 4.60 6.56 -3.04
C GLY A 104 4.17 6.32 -4.47
N ILE A 105 5.09 5.76 -5.26
CA ILE A 105 4.84 5.28 -6.62
C ILE A 105 5.35 3.85 -6.68
N GLY A 106 4.45 2.91 -6.94
CA GLY A 106 4.76 1.50 -7.03
C GLY A 106 3.96 0.80 -8.10
N VAL A 107 3.67 -0.47 -7.88
CA VAL A 107 3.04 -1.35 -8.87
C VAL A 107 2.01 -2.26 -8.23
N ALA A 108 1.04 -2.70 -9.02
CA ALA A 108 0.03 -3.67 -8.62
C ALA A 108 -0.32 -4.65 -9.74
N LEU A 109 -0.77 -5.84 -9.34
CA LEU A 109 -1.34 -6.86 -10.21
C LEU A 109 -2.77 -7.14 -9.77
N PHE A 110 -3.72 -6.89 -10.67
CA PHE A 110 -5.15 -7.13 -10.44
C PHE A 110 -5.59 -8.49 -10.98
N SER A 111 -6.46 -9.19 -10.25
CA SER A 111 -7.04 -10.47 -10.66
C SER A 111 -8.07 -10.32 -11.78
N ARG A 112 -8.61 -9.11 -11.98
CA ARG A 112 -9.57 -8.75 -13.02
C ARG A 112 -9.23 -7.39 -13.60
N THR A 113 -9.59 -7.16 -14.85
CA THR A 113 -9.35 -5.88 -15.55
C THR A 113 -10.61 -4.99 -15.62
N ARG A 114 -11.71 -5.44 -15.02
CA ARG A 114 -12.97 -4.70 -14.91
C ARG A 114 -13.38 -4.65 -13.45
N LEU A 115 -13.51 -3.46 -12.91
CA LEU A 115 -13.92 -3.16 -11.52
C LEU A 115 -15.06 -2.16 -11.61
N GLU A 116 -16.29 -2.56 -11.24
CA GLU A 116 -17.51 -1.83 -11.59
C GLU A 116 -17.45 -1.34 -13.02
N ASP A 117 -17.74 -0.08 -13.33
CA ASP A 117 -17.73 0.40 -14.71
C ASP A 117 -16.33 0.55 -15.30
N ASN A 118 -15.30 0.69 -14.47
CA ASN A 118 -13.93 0.91 -14.90
C ASN A 118 -13.31 -0.31 -15.59
N ASN A 119 -12.76 -0.10 -16.78
CA ASN A 119 -11.94 -1.04 -17.52
C ASN A 119 -10.46 -0.60 -17.48
N ILE A 120 -9.72 -1.14 -16.53
CA ILE A 120 -8.28 -0.86 -16.33
C ILE A 120 -7.39 -1.52 -17.40
N GLY A 121 -7.98 -2.27 -18.34
CA GLY A 121 -7.35 -2.78 -19.56
C GLY A 121 -6.47 -4.01 -19.38
N GLN A 122 -5.58 -4.03 -18.39
CA GLN A 122 -4.66 -5.14 -18.13
C GLN A 122 -4.49 -5.39 -16.62
N SER A 123 -3.84 -6.49 -16.25
CA SER A 123 -3.63 -6.85 -14.83
C SER A 123 -2.60 -5.94 -14.15
N PHE A 124 -1.51 -5.62 -14.85
CA PHE A 124 -0.45 -4.76 -14.33
C PHE A 124 -0.84 -3.28 -14.36
N GLN A 125 -0.73 -2.63 -13.21
CA GLN A 125 -1.01 -1.21 -13.02
C GLN A 125 0.12 -0.57 -12.19
N PHE A 126 0.36 0.71 -12.38
CA PHE A 126 1.09 1.52 -11.41
C PHE A 126 0.20 1.80 -10.20
N GLU A 127 0.80 1.98 -9.02
CA GLU A 127 0.14 2.42 -7.80
C GLU A 127 0.70 3.80 -7.43
N ASP A 128 -0.11 4.85 -7.56
CA ASP A 128 0.23 6.18 -7.06
C ASP A 128 -0.55 6.43 -5.77
N ARG A 129 0.13 6.79 -4.69
CA ARG A 129 -0.51 7.02 -3.39
C ARG A 129 -0.03 8.29 -2.71
N LEU A 130 -0.97 8.95 -2.04
CA LEU A 130 -0.75 10.08 -1.17
C LEU A 130 -1.55 9.90 0.11
N GLY A 131 -0.94 10.17 1.26
CA GLY A 131 -1.58 10.02 2.55
C GLY A 131 -1.14 11.03 3.58
N PHE A 132 -1.94 11.14 4.63
CA PHE A 132 -1.66 11.93 5.81
C PHE A 132 -2.11 11.14 7.04
N GLY A 133 -1.33 11.18 8.11
CA GLY A 133 -1.65 10.44 9.32
C GLY A 133 -0.96 10.97 10.56
N LEU A 134 -1.21 10.26 11.65
CA LEU A 134 -0.63 10.50 12.96
C LEU A 134 0.02 9.21 13.43
N ARG A 135 1.29 9.30 13.83
CA ARG A 135 2.04 8.23 14.50
C ARG A 135 2.09 8.51 15.99
N PHE A 136 1.70 7.53 16.80
CA PHE A 136 1.65 7.62 18.25
C PHE A 136 2.87 6.94 18.89
N ASN A 137 3.12 7.26 20.16
CA ASN A 137 4.07 6.49 20.96
C ASN A 137 3.74 5.00 20.94
N GLY A 138 4.79 4.18 20.85
CA GLY A 138 4.65 2.74 20.62
C GLY A 138 4.51 2.35 19.16
N GLY A 139 4.57 3.30 18.20
CA GLY A 139 4.70 3.02 16.77
C GLY A 139 3.37 2.80 16.01
N HIS A 140 2.24 2.91 16.69
CA HIS A 140 0.92 2.82 16.06
C HIS A 140 0.62 4.03 15.18
N GLU A 141 -0.10 3.82 14.09
CA GLU A 141 -0.49 4.88 13.16
C GLU A 141 -1.96 4.81 12.80
N VAL A 142 -2.57 5.98 12.63
CA VAL A 142 -3.88 6.16 11.99
C VAL A 142 -3.72 7.21 10.90
N GLY A 143 -4.25 6.95 9.71
CA GLY A 143 -4.19 7.93 8.62
C GLY A 143 -5.27 7.74 7.58
N ILE A 144 -5.33 8.68 6.66
CA ILE A 144 -6.14 8.61 5.46
C ILE A 144 -5.22 8.56 4.24
N ARG A 145 -5.70 7.92 3.17
CA ARG A 145 -4.94 7.71 1.95
C ARG A 145 -5.82 7.76 0.73
N ALA A 146 -5.35 8.44 -0.31
CA ALA A 146 -5.85 8.33 -1.66
C ALA A 146 -4.83 7.51 -2.47
N THR A 147 -5.31 6.45 -3.13
CA THR A 147 -4.49 5.59 -4.00
C THR A 147 -5.15 5.49 -5.35
N HIS A 148 -4.42 5.75 -6.42
CA HIS A 148 -4.86 5.62 -7.81
C HIS A 148 -4.06 4.51 -8.50
N TYR A 149 -4.75 3.71 -9.32
CA TYR A 149 -4.14 2.67 -10.12
C TYR A 149 -4.45 2.88 -11.60
N SER A 150 -3.42 2.90 -12.44
CA SER A 150 -3.57 2.98 -13.90
C SER A 150 -2.36 2.41 -14.63
N ASN A 151 -2.48 2.21 -15.94
CA ASN A 151 -1.44 1.59 -16.77
C ASN A 151 -0.66 2.58 -17.62
N ALA A 152 -0.84 3.89 -17.40
CA ALA A 152 -0.19 4.97 -18.15
C ALA A 152 -0.33 4.86 -19.70
N GLY A 153 -1.42 4.24 -20.18
CA GLY A 153 -1.69 4.06 -21.60
C GLY A 153 -0.92 2.90 -22.27
N ILE A 154 -0.34 1.98 -21.49
CA ILE A 154 0.28 0.75 -22.01
C ILE A 154 -0.76 -0.16 -22.69
N SER A 155 -2.01 -0.15 -22.18
CA SER A 155 -3.14 -0.85 -22.80
C SER A 155 -4.07 0.14 -23.49
N SER A 156 -4.84 -0.34 -24.48
CA SER A 156 -5.81 0.48 -25.21
C SER A 156 -6.98 0.98 -24.34
N ASN A 157 -7.20 0.35 -23.18
CA ASN A 157 -8.12 0.84 -22.16
C ASN A 157 -7.31 1.19 -20.90
N ASN A 158 -7.66 2.30 -20.24
CA ASN A 158 -6.97 2.78 -19.05
C ASN A 158 -7.87 3.72 -18.24
N ASP A 159 -9.04 3.24 -17.85
CA ASP A 159 -9.98 4.07 -17.08
C ASP A 159 -9.40 4.43 -15.70
N GLY A 160 -8.55 3.55 -15.17
CA GLY A 160 -7.99 3.66 -13.83
C GLY A 160 -8.99 3.21 -12.76
N VAL A 161 -8.55 3.23 -11.51
CA VAL A 161 -9.43 3.05 -10.34
C VAL A 161 -8.76 3.64 -9.10
N GLU A 162 -9.54 4.23 -8.21
CA GLU A 162 -9.06 4.81 -6.95
C GLU A 162 -9.59 4.07 -5.73
N SER A 163 -8.86 4.17 -4.63
CA SER A 163 -9.33 3.87 -3.27
C SER A 163 -9.00 5.04 -2.35
N TYR A 164 -10.03 5.55 -1.69
CA TYR A 164 -9.93 6.55 -0.62
C TYR A 164 -10.18 5.84 0.70
N SER A 165 -9.16 5.68 1.53
CA SER A 165 -9.19 4.79 2.69
C SER A 165 -8.78 5.47 3.98
N LEU A 166 -9.37 5.02 5.09
CA LEU A 166 -8.80 5.11 6.43
C LEU A 166 -7.92 3.88 6.66
N HIS A 167 -6.72 4.07 7.21
CA HIS A 167 -5.82 2.99 7.57
C HIS A 167 -5.35 3.07 9.02
N TYR A 168 -5.04 1.90 9.56
CA TYR A 168 -4.39 1.71 10.85
C TYR A 168 -3.18 0.79 10.68
N THR A 169 -2.04 1.18 11.24
CA THR A 169 -0.82 0.37 11.23
C THR A 169 -0.36 0.11 12.65
N MET A 170 -0.02 -1.14 12.96
CA MET A 170 0.64 -1.50 14.21
C MET A 170 2.03 -2.08 13.94
N PRO A 171 3.03 -1.77 14.78
CA PRO A 171 4.35 -2.39 14.67
C PRO A 171 4.29 -3.87 15.12
N LEU A 172 5.22 -4.67 14.58
CA LEU A 172 5.38 -6.10 14.89
C LEU A 172 6.56 -6.38 15.83
#